data_AF-A0ABD0ZAJ6-F1
#
_entry.id   AF-A0ABD0ZAJ6-F1
#
_cell.length_a   1.000
_cell.length_b   1.000
_cell.length_c   1.000
_cell.angle_alpha   90.00
_cell.angle_beta   90.00
_cell.angle_gamma   90.00
#
_symmetry.space_group_name_H-M   'P 1'
#
loop_
_entity.id
_entity.type
_entity.pdbx_description
1 polymer ?
#
loop_
_entity_poly.entity_id
_entity_poly.type
_entity_poly.pdbx_seq_one_letter_code
_entity_poly.pdbx_strand_id
1 'polypeptide(L)'
;MSLKGILKSIFGKSRRNSNALQPPPSSSSSSSPSSSPTRQYSYDVFPSFSGQDVRRTFLSHFIEGLKRKGIKTFIDNGIIRSESINSELIRAIKESRIAVVILSKNYASSSWCLNELQLIMECKLIRECSKTPGQTVMTIVYDVEPSHVRKQTGEFGKAFEETCQGKTEEQQQRWREALTQVAVIAGEHSVSWASEAEMISKVIIDVANELPSTDFDRLVGIEAHVENMKSMICLASDEVKIVGIWGHAGIGKTTIARALYNQISSNFQLKFYN
;
A
#
# COMPACT_ATOMS: atom_id res chain seq x y z
N MET A 1 -10.78 -35.22 -10.22
CA MET A 1 -11.73 -35.71 -9.21
C MET A 1 -10.97 -36.55 -8.19
N SER A 2 -10.76 -36.03 -6.99
CA SER A 2 -10.46 -36.84 -5.81
C SER A 2 -10.84 -36.01 -4.59
N LEU A 3 -12.04 -36.26 -4.06
CA LEU A 3 -12.46 -35.80 -2.74
C LEU A 3 -11.67 -36.60 -1.70
N LYS A 4 -10.80 -35.96 -0.94
CA LYS A 4 -10.39 -36.44 0.38
C LYS A 4 -10.15 -35.26 1.31
N GLY A 5 -10.88 -35.22 2.42
CA GLY A 5 -10.65 -34.27 3.50
C GLY A 5 -11.91 -33.90 4.26
N ILE A 6 -12.48 -34.85 5.00
CA ILE A 6 -13.41 -34.55 6.10
C ILE A 6 -12.58 -33.90 7.21
N LEU A 7 -12.96 -32.70 7.66
CA LEU A 7 -12.42 -32.10 8.88
C LEU A 7 -13.55 -31.56 9.76
N LYS A 8 -13.75 -32.25 10.88
CA LYS A 8 -14.42 -31.76 12.09
C LYS A 8 -13.33 -31.48 13.12
N SER A 9 -13.35 -30.32 13.75
CA SER A 9 -13.14 -30.23 15.20
C SER A 9 -13.84 -29.00 15.75
N ILE A 10 -14.79 -29.27 16.64
CA ILE A 10 -15.56 -28.34 17.46
C ILE A 10 -14.97 -28.46 18.86
N PHE A 11 -14.54 -27.37 19.48
CA PHE A 11 -14.44 -27.30 20.94
C PHE A 11 -14.71 -25.88 21.45
N GLY A 12 -15.85 -25.71 22.12
CA GLY A 12 -16.03 -24.66 23.12
C GLY A 12 -15.59 -25.18 24.48
N LYS A 13 -14.82 -24.39 25.23
CA LYS A 13 -14.59 -24.65 26.65
C LYS A 13 -15.09 -23.46 27.47
N SER A 14 -16.11 -23.74 28.27
CA SER A 14 -16.61 -22.90 29.37
C SER A 14 -16.42 -23.70 30.66
N ARG A 15 -15.66 -23.17 31.62
CA ARG A 15 -16.07 -23.06 33.04
C ARG A 15 -14.98 -22.48 33.96
N ARG A 16 -15.51 -21.83 35.00
CA ARG A 16 -14.90 -21.11 36.14
C ARG A 16 -14.42 -22.04 37.25
N ASN A 17 -13.45 -21.57 38.05
CA ASN A 17 -13.35 -21.56 39.53
C ASN A 17 -11.90 -21.17 39.90
N SER A 18 -11.55 -20.12 40.66
CA SER A 18 -11.89 -19.61 42.01
C SER A 18 -10.89 -20.05 43.10
N ASN A 19 -10.32 -19.03 43.78
CA ASN A 19 -9.47 -18.98 45.00
C ASN A 19 -7.95 -19.23 44.78
N ALA A 20 -6.98 -18.52 45.39
CA ALA A 20 -6.96 -17.63 46.56
C ALA A 20 -5.80 -16.59 46.48
N LEU A 21 -5.87 -15.57 47.35
CA LEU A 21 -4.95 -14.42 47.49
C LEU A 21 -3.55 -14.77 48.01
N GLN A 22 -2.51 -14.14 47.44
CA GLN A 22 -1.25 -13.78 48.13
C GLN A 22 -0.69 -12.43 47.57
N PRO A 23 -0.04 -11.58 48.41
CA PRO A 23 0.44 -10.25 48.03
C PRO A 23 1.82 -10.27 47.33
N PRO A 24 2.17 -9.23 46.53
CA PRO A 24 3.34 -9.28 45.67
C PRO A 24 4.63 -8.85 46.39
N PRO A 25 5.79 -9.48 46.10
CA PRO A 25 7.08 -8.87 46.38
C PRO A 25 7.51 -7.93 45.24
N SER A 26 8.27 -6.93 45.66
CA SER A 26 8.71 -5.73 44.96
C SER A 26 9.72 -5.94 43.82
N SER A 27 9.49 -5.18 42.74
CA SER A 27 10.45 -4.61 41.78
C SER A 27 11.62 -5.48 41.29
N SER A 28 11.38 -6.20 40.20
CA SER A 28 12.41 -6.55 39.21
C SER A 28 12.16 -5.72 37.95
N SER A 29 13.17 -4.96 37.53
CA SER A 29 13.17 -4.18 36.30
C SER A 29 13.08 -5.13 35.09
N SER A 30 11.87 -5.33 34.58
CA SER A 30 11.66 -5.96 33.28
C SER A 30 12.16 -5.02 32.20
N SER A 31 13.28 -5.37 31.57
CA SER A 31 13.67 -4.81 30.29
C SER A 31 12.56 -5.08 29.29
N SER A 32 11.80 -4.03 28.95
CA SER A 32 10.85 -4.07 27.85
C SER A 32 11.59 -4.55 26.60
N PRO A 33 11.06 -5.53 25.84
CA PRO A 33 11.64 -5.84 24.54
C PRO A 33 11.59 -4.56 23.72
N SER A 34 12.74 -4.12 23.22
CA SER A 34 12.81 -2.99 22.31
C SER A 34 11.87 -3.30 21.15
N SER A 35 10.77 -2.56 21.07
CA SER A 35 9.95 -2.56 19.88
C SER A 35 10.87 -2.20 18.73
N SER A 36 10.98 -3.11 17.76
CA SER A 36 11.64 -2.81 16.49
C SER A 36 11.09 -1.48 16.00
N PRO A 37 11.92 -0.55 15.45
CA PRO A 37 11.43 0.77 15.09
C PRO A 37 10.30 0.61 14.09
N THR A 38 9.06 0.75 14.55
CA THR A 38 7.89 0.82 13.70
C THR A 38 8.11 2.04 12.83
N ARG A 39 8.36 1.85 11.53
CA ARG A 39 8.54 2.97 10.60
C ARG A 39 7.38 3.93 10.79
N GLN A 40 7.67 5.15 11.24
CA GLN A 40 6.68 6.21 11.31
C GLN A 40 6.40 6.65 9.87
N TYR A 41 5.29 6.17 9.33
CA TYR A 41 4.77 6.71 8.07
C TYR A 41 4.26 8.12 8.35
N SER A 42 4.84 9.10 7.67
CA SER A 42 4.40 10.49 7.74
C SER A 42 3.18 10.73 6.87
N TYR A 43 2.98 9.91 5.82
CA TYR A 43 1.89 10.03 4.87
C TYR A 43 1.33 8.65 4.49
N ASP A 44 0.06 8.63 4.14
CA ASP A 44 -0.59 7.46 3.58
C ASP A 44 -0.30 7.36 2.07
N VAL A 45 -0.38 8.48 1.36
CA VAL A 45 -0.23 8.53 -0.10
C VAL A 45 0.79 9.58 -0.54
N PHE A 46 1.67 9.20 -1.45
CA PHE A 46 2.51 10.08 -2.25
C PHE A 46 2.06 10.04 -3.72
N PRO A 47 1.50 11.13 -4.27
CA PRO A 47 1.20 11.22 -5.69
C PRO A 47 2.41 11.72 -6.49
N SER A 48 2.89 10.94 -7.48
CA SER A 48 3.86 11.39 -8.47
C SER A 48 3.17 11.63 -9.80
N PHE A 49 3.33 12.83 -10.37
CA PHE A 49 2.56 13.26 -11.54
C PHE A 49 3.23 14.41 -12.31
N SER A 50 2.90 14.54 -13.60
CA SER A 50 3.22 15.76 -14.34
C SER A 50 2.23 16.87 -14.01
N GLY A 51 2.72 17.96 -13.43
CA GLY A 51 1.87 19.10 -13.06
C GLY A 51 1.22 19.80 -14.25
N GLN A 52 1.79 19.66 -15.45
CA GLN A 52 1.26 20.26 -16.68
C GLN A 52 -0.02 19.56 -17.15
N ASP A 53 -0.12 18.25 -16.93
CA ASP A 53 -1.17 17.44 -17.52
C ASP A 53 -2.39 17.29 -16.61
N VAL A 54 -2.16 16.94 -15.34
CA VAL A 54 -3.25 16.44 -14.47
C VAL A 54 -3.57 17.33 -13.27
N ARG A 55 -2.79 18.39 -13.00
CA ARG A 55 -2.88 19.16 -11.75
C ARG A 55 -4.26 19.77 -11.51
N ARG A 56 -4.88 20.36 -12.53
CA ARG A 56 -6.17 21.07 -12.42
C ARG A 56 -7.38 20.17 -12.67
N THR A 57 -7.18 19.01 -13.27
CA THR A 57 -8.23 18.06 -13.66
C THR A 57 -8.20 16.88 -12.70
N PHE A 58 -7.77 15.70 -13.17
CA PHE A 58 -7.73 14.44 -12.45
C PHE A 58 -7.17 14.56 -11.03
N LEU A 59 -5.98 15.16 -10.86
CA LEU A 59 -5.31 15.21 -9.57
C LEU A 59 -6.11 15.99 -8.52
N SER A 60 -6.73 17.10 -8.92
CA SER A 60 -7.49 17.94 -8.00
C SER A 60 -8.68 17.17 -7.39
N HIS A 61 -9.39 16.41 -8.23
CA HIS A 61 -10.50 15.56 -7.83
C HIS A 61 -10.04 14.34 -7.02
N PHE A 62 -8.93 13.74 -7.42
CA PHE A 62 -8.31 12.62 -6.70
C PHE A 62 -7.91 13.03 -5.27
N ILE A 63 -7.18 14.13 -5.10
CA ILE A 63 -6.76 14.65 -3.80
C ILE A 63 -7.96 14.99 -2.91
N GLU A 64 -8.98 15.65 -3.47
CA GLU A 64 -10.20 15.97 -2.71
C GLU A 64 -10.97 14.71 -2.30
N GLY A 65 -10.97 13.67 -3.14
CA GLY A 65 -11.56 12.38 -2.82
C GLY A 65 -10.81 11.62 -1.71
N LEU A 66 -9.48 11.61 -1.75
CA LEU A 66 -8.65 11.06 -0.67
C LEU A 66 -8.89 11.81 0.65
N LYS A 67 -8.95 13.14 0.59
CA LYS A 67 -9.26 13.99 1.76
C LYS A 67 -10.62 13.67 2.36
N ARG A 68 -11.66 13.48 1.54
CA ARG A 68 -13.00 13.05 1.99
C ARG A 68 -12.99 11.69 2.70
N LYS A 69 -12.01 10.83 2.41
CA LYS A 69 -11.78 9.54 3.08
C LYS A 69 -10.86 9.63 4.31
N GLY A 70 -10.38 10.83 4.66
CA GLY A 70 -9.44 11.03 5.77
C GLY A 70 -8.02 10.52 5.49
N ILE A 71 -7.67 10.28 4.23
CA ILE A 71 -6.37 9.72 3.84
C ILE A 71 -5.33 10.84 3.79
N LYS A 72 -4.27 10.71 4.58
CA LYS A 72 -3.21 11.72 4.71
C LYS A 72 -2.30 11.68 3.48
N THR A 73 -2.53 12.60 2.55
CA THR A 73 -1.80 12.66 1.28
C THR A 73 -0.74 13.76 1.35
N PHE A 74 0.46 13.49 0.83
CA PHE A 74 1.45 14.55 0.60
C PHE A 74 0.99 15.43 -0.56
N ILE A 75 0.90 16.74 -0.33
CA ILE A 75 0.50 17.70 -1.36
C ILE A 75 1.68 18.61 -1.66
N ASP A 76 2.23 18.50 -2.86
CA ASP A 76 3.23 19.43 -3.39
C ASP A 76 2.56 20.77 -3.76
N ASN A 77 2.26 21.59 -2.74
CA ASN A 77 1.64 22.90 -2.85
C ASN A 77 2.66 23.99 -3.26
N GLY A 78 3.47 23.73 -4.29
CA GLY A 78 4.39 24.72 -4.84
C GLY A 78 5.77 24.71 -4.22
N ILE A 79 6.32 23.51 -3.95
CA ILE A 79 7.77 23.40 -3.80
C ILE A 79 8.39 23.95 -5.08
N ILE A 80 9.27 24.94 -4.94
CA ILE A 80 10.05 25.46 -6.05
C ILE A 80 10.89 24.30 -6.57
N ARG A 81 10.54 23.80 -7.76
CA ARG A 81 11.20 22.68 -8.41
C ARG A 81 12.62 23.09 -8.81
N SER A 82 13.57 22.92 -7.90
CA SER A 82 15.01 23.03 -8.19
C SER A 82 15.51 21.79 -8.94
N GLU A 83 16.75 21.81 -9.43
CA GLU A 83 17.30 20.63 -10.13
C GLU A 83 17.54 19.41 -9.22
N SER A 84 17.64 19.62 -7.90
CA SER A 84 17.77 18.56 -6.89
C SER A 84 16.47 18.37 -6.10
N ILE A 85 16.10 17.10 -5.88
CA ILE A 85 14.98 16.72 -5.00
C ILE A 85 15.29 17.25 -3.59
N ASN A 86 14.41 18.10 -3.06
CA ASN A 86 14.51 18.59 -1.69
C ASN A 86 14.48 17.41 -0.69
N SER A 87 15.26 17.47 0.39
CA SER A 87 15.29 16.45 1.44
C SER A 87 13.90 16.12 2.00
N GLU A 88 13.00 17.11 2.03
CA GLU A 88 11.61 16.92 2.41
C GLU A 88 10.83 16.03 1.44
N LEU A 89 11.08 16.15 0.14
CA LEU A 89 10.45 15.32 -0.89
C LEU A 89 10.98 13.89 -0.85
N ILE A 90 12.29 13.70 -0.68
CA ILE A 90 12.90 12.37 -0.46
C ILE A 90 12.24 11.70 0.75
N ARG A 91 12.07 12.45 1.84
CA ARG A 91 11.42 11.97 3.06
C ARG A 91 9.96 11.61 2.79
N ALA A 92 9.20 12.49 2.12
CA ALA A 92 7.80 12.23 1.77
C ALA A 92 7.64 10.94 0.96
N ILE A 93 8.49 10.70 -0.04
CA ILE A 93 8.48 9.46 -0.83
C ILE A 93 8.78 8.26 0.07
N LYS A 94 9.85 8.30 0.88
CA LYS A 94 10.27 7.17 1.73
C LYS A 94 9.31 6.85 2.87
N GLU A 95 8.63 7.87 3.40
CA GLU A 95 7.72 7.79 4.55
C GLU A 95 6.24 7.72 4.14
N SER A 96 5.96 7.50 2.85
CA SER A 96 4.60 7.22 2.36
C SER A 96 4.33 5.73 2.27
N ARG A 97 3.12 5.31 2.67
CA ARG A 97 2.70 3.89 2.59
C ARG A 97 2.47 3.47 1.14
N ILE A 98 1.81 4.32 0.37
CA ILE A 98 1.42 4.09 -1.01
C ILE A 98 2.01 5.20 -1.88
N ALA A 99 2.63 4.85 -2.99
CA ALA A 99 2.96 5.78 -4.07
C ALA A 99 1.98 5.57 -5.23
N VAL A 100 1.31 6.63 -5.67
CA VAL A 100 0.42 6.61 -6.83
C VAL A 100 1.13 7.35 -7.97
N VAL A 101 1.54 6.61 -9.00
CA VAL A 101 2.27 7.15 -10.15
C VAL A 101 1.30 7.38 -11.30
N ILE A 102 1.11 8.64 -11.67
CA ILE A 102 0.21 9.07 -12.75
C ILE A 102 1.04 9.37 -13.99
N LEU A 103 1.14 8.38 -14.88
CA LEU A 103 1.92 8.43 -16.11
C LEU A 103 1.11 9.12 -17.20
N SER A 104 1.44 10.39 -17.46
CA SER A 104 0.81 11.23 -18.47
C SER A 104 1.78 11.61 -19.59
N LYS A 105 1.27 12.25 -20.65
CA LYS A 105 2.04 12.56 -21.87
C LYS A 105 3.36 13.29 -21.57
N ASN A 106 3.33 14.27 -20.67
CA ASN A 106 4.48 15.10 -20.31
C ASN A 106 5.10 14.67 -18.97
N TYR A 107 4.91 13.41 -18.54
CA TYR A 107 5.59 12.90 -17.35
C TYR A 107 7.10 12.77 -17.59
N ALA A 108 7.49 12.23 -18.74
CA ALA A 108 8.90 12.05 -19.09
C ALA A 108 9.61 13.34 -19.54
N SER A 109 8.88 14.45 -19.73
CA SER A 109 9.48 15.76 -20.02
C SER A 109 10.03 16.47 -18.77
N SER A 110 9.93 15.84 -17.60
CA SER A 110 10.35 16.41 -16.32
C SER A 110 11.36 15.50 -15.64
N SER A 111 12.61 15.93 -15.57
CA SER A 111 13.65 15.25 -14.80
C SER A 111 13.25 15.08 -13.33
N TRP A 112 12.45 16.00 -12.79
CA TRP A 112 11.87 15.89 -11.46
C TRP A 112 10.95 14.68 -11.33
N CYS A 113 9.96 14.53 -12.22
CA CYS A 113 9.09 13.35 -12.24
C CYS A 113 9.89 12.04 -12.39
N LEU A 114 10.92 12.04 -13.25
CA LEU A 114 11.77 10.86 -13.46
C LEU A 114 12.61 10.51 -12.21
N ASN A 115 13.12 11.51 -11.49
CA ASN A 115 13.85 11.30 -10.23
C ASN A 115 12.91 10.81 -9.11
N GLU A 116 11.68 11.33 -9.03
CA GLU A 116 10.66 10.82 -8.11
C GLU A 116 10.37 9.35 -8.39
N LEU A 117 10.12 9.01 -9.66
CA LEU A 117 9.84 7.65 -10.09
C LEU A 117 11.00 6.70 -9.74
N GLN A 118 12.24 7.10 -10.04
CA GLN A 118 13.42 6.31 -9.69
C GLN A 118 13.43 6.00 -8.18
N LEU A 119 13.24 7.01 -7.33
CA LEU A 119 13.26 6.82 -5.88
C LEU A 119 12.09 5.96 -5.38
N ILE A 120 10.90 6.09 -5.97
CA ILE A 120 9.74 5.24 -5.67
C ILE A 120 10.06 3.78 -5.99
N MET A 121 10.64 3.51 -7.16
CA MET A 121 11.01 2.15 -7.57
C MET A 121 12.13 1.56 -6.71
N GLU A 122 13.11 2.38 -6.30
CA GLU A 122 14.11 1.97 -5.30
C GLU A 122 13.46 1.61 -3.95
N CYS A 123 12.50 2.43 -3.48
CA CYS A 123 11.77 2.17 -2.23
C CYS A 123 10.93 0.89 -2.29
N LYS A 124 10.37 0.56 -3.45
CA LYS A 124 9.68 -0.70 -3.72
C LYS A 124 10.66 -1.89 -3.66
N LEU A 125 11.77 -1.82 -4.39
CA LEU A 125 12.77 -2.89 -4.52
C LEU A 125 13.53 -3.22 -3.23
N ILE A 126 14.03 -2.19 -2.51
CA ILE A 126 14.79 -2.37 -1.25
C ILE A 126 14.03 -3.26 -0.26
N ARG A 127 12.70 -3.24 -0.32
CA ARG A 127 11.86 -3.92 0.65
C ARG A 127 11.46 -5.34 0.25
N GLU A 128 11.55 -5.73 -1.04
CA GLU A 128 11.43 -7.14 -1.47
C GLU A 128 12.53 -8.02 -0.84
N CYS A 129 13.69 -7.43 -0.54
CA CYS A 129 14.81 -8.08 0.15
C CYS A 129 14.71 -8.02 1.70
N SER A 130 13.64 -7.44 2.26
CA SER A 130 13.50 -7.18 3.71
C SER A 130 12.26 -7.84 4.32
N LYS A 131 12.28 -8.20 5.61
CA LYS A 131 11.11 -8.74 6.34
C LYS A 131 10.02 -7.69 6.67
N THR A 132 10.09 -6.49 6.10
CA THR A 132 9.12 -5.40 6.38
C THR A 132 8.20 -5.15 5.18
N PRO A 133 6.90 -4.85 5.39
CA PRO A 133 5.99 -4.53 4.29
C PRO A 133 6.53 -3.40 3.40
N GLY A 134 6.49 -3.63 2.09
CA GLY A 134 6.93 -2.71 1.06
C GLY A 134 6.13 -1.40 1.02
N GLN A 135 6.65 -0.39 0.32
CA GLN A 135 5.79 0.70 -0.16
C GLN A 135 4.95 0.12 -1.32
N THR A 136 3.63 0.23 -1.23
CA THR A 136 2.76 -0.19 -2.33
C THR A 136 2.86 0.84 -3.45
N VAL A 137 3.01 0.39 -4.69
CA VAL A 137 3.04 1.27 -5.86
C VAL A 137 1.81 0.96 -6.69
N MET A 138 0.98 1.98 -6.91
CA MET A 138 -0.19 1.95 -7.79
C MET A 138 0.07 2.82 -9.01
N THR A 139 -0.32 2.35 -10.18
CA THR A 139 -0.07 3.03 -11.44
C THR A 139 -1.38 3.47 -12.09
N ILE A 140 -1.35 4.65 -12.69
CA ILE A 140 -2.43 5.18 -13.52
C ILE A 140 -1.80 5.65 -14.81
N VAL A 141 -2.14 5.03 -15.93
CA VAL A 141 -1.73 5.49 -17.25
C VAL A 141 -2.83 6.40 -17.78
N TYR A 142 -2.49 7.69 -17.90
CA TYR A 142 -3.44 8.75 -18.19
C TYR A 142 -3.18 9.34 -19.58
N ASP A 143 -4.06 9.02 -20.52
CA ASP A 143 -4.05 9.49 -21.92
C ASP A 143 -2.72 9.23 -22.65
N VAL A 144 -2.09 8.10 -22.32
CA VAL A 144 -0.88 7.60 -22.98
C VAL A 144 -1.00 6.11 -23.21
N GLU A 145 -0.45 5.63 -24.32
CA GLU A 145 -0.35 4.20 -24.59
C GLU A 145 0.69 3.54 -23.64
N PRO A 146 0.34 2.49 -22.89
CA PRO A 146 1.26 1.84 -21.95
C PRO A 146 2.57 1.36 -22.60
N SER A 147 2.52 0.93 -23.87
CA SER A 147 3.73 0.53 -24.59
C SER A 147 4.69 1.69 -24.85
N HIS A 148 4.18 2.92 -25.00
CA HIS A 148 5.01 4.11 -25.15
C HIS A 148 5.75 4.43 -23.86
N VAL A 149 5.13 4.23 -22.70
CA VAL A 149 5.81 4.37 -21.40
C VAL A 149 6.86 3.27 -21.22
N ARG A 150 6.47 2.01 -21.44
CA ARG A 150 7.34 0.83 -21.20
C ARG A 150 8.56 0.81 -22.10
N LYS A 151 8.42 1.17 -23.37
CA LYS A 151 9.49 1.13 -24.38
C LYS A 151 10.12 2.50 -24.62
N GLN A 152 9.60 3.55 -23.97
CA GLN A 152 9.99 4.95 -24.18
C GLN A 152 9.95 5.30 -25.68
N THR A 153 8.78 5.12 -26.31
CA THR A 153 8.55 5.35 -27.75
C THR A 153 7.42 6.37 -27.97
N GLY A 154 7.21 6.78 -29.23
CA GLY A 154 6.19 7.77 -29.57
C GLY A 154 6.50 9.14 -28.97
N GLU A 155 5.46 9.93 -28.71
CA GLU A 155 5.61 11.27 -28.12
C GLU A 155 6.20 11.25 -26.70
N PHE A 156 5.86 10.22 -25.92
CA PHE A 156 6.45 10.02 -24.60
C PHE A 156 7.96 9.76 -24.68
N GLY A 157 8.39 8.94 -25.65
CA GLY A 157 9.80 8.66 -25.92
C GLY A 157 10.58 9.90 -26.35
N LYS A 158 10.03 10.73 -27.24
CA LYS A 158 10.66 11.99 -27.65
C LYS A 158 10.88 12.93 -26.45
N ALA A 159 9.87 13.10 -25.60
CA ALA A 159 9.98 13.90 -24.38
C ALA A 159 11.02 13.35 -23.40
N PHE A 160 11.14 12.01 -23.31
CA PHE A 160 12.18 11.35 -22.53
C PHE A 160 13.58 11.63 -23.09
N GLU A 161 13.78 11.48 -24.39
CA GLU A 161 15.07 11.73 -25.07
C GLU A 161 15.53 13.18 -24.89
N GLU A 162 14.61 14.15 -25.04
CA GLU A 162 14.89 15.57 -24.78
C GLU A 162 15.34 15.80 -23.33
N THR A 163 14.67 15.18 -22.36
CA THR A 163 15.02 15.30 -20.93
C THR A 163 16.35 14.64 -20.58
N CYS A 164 16.75 13.63 -21.36
CA CYS A 164 18.03 12.93 -21.23
C CYS A 164 19.22 13.74 -21.79
N GLN A 165 18.98 14.79 -22.58
CA GLN A 165 20.07 15.62 -23.11
C GLN A 165 20.90 16.22 -21.97
N GLY A 166 22.22 16.02 -22.02
CA GLY A 166 23.15 16.49 -20.99
C GLY A 166 23.16 15.67 -19.69
N LYS A 167 22.48 14.51 -19.64
CA LYS A 167 22.55 13.57 -18.52
C LYS A 167 23.53 12.44 -18.82
N THR A 168 24.16 11.89 -17.78
CA THR A 168 25.08 10.75 -17.94
C THR A 168 24.33 9.50 -18.37
N GLU A 169 24.99 8.60 -19.10
CA GLU A 169 24.41 7.33 -19.55
C GLU A 169 23.85 6.51 -18.39
N GLU A 170 24.52 6.51 -17.24
CA GLU A 170 24.05 5.80 -16.05
C GLU A 170 22.72 6.37 -15.55
N GLN A 171 22.54 7.69 -15.57
CA GLN A 171 21.30 8.32 -15.14
C GLN A 171 20.16 8.05 -16.12
N GLN A 172 20.44 8.12 -17.42
CA GLN A 172 19.46 7.79 -18.46
C GLN A 172 18.99 6.33 -18.32
N GLN A 173 19.93 5.42 -18.07
CA GLN A 173 19.63 4.01 -17.89
C GLN A 173 18.78 3.75 -16.64
N ARG A 174 19.06 4.41 -15.51
CA ARG A 174 18.23 4.30 -14.30
C ARG A 174 16.79 4.78 -14.53
N TRP A 175 16.61 5.91 -15.22
CA TRP A 175 15.27 6.38 -15.56
C TRP A 175 14.54 5.42 -16.50
N ARG A 176 15.24 4.88 -17.50
CA ARG A 176 14.69 3.89 -18.43
C ARG A 176 14.22 2.63 -17.71
N GLU A 177 15.03 2.13 -16.77
CA GLU A 177 14.69 0.97 -15.94
C GLU A 177 13.48 1.26 -15.06
N ALA A 178 13.43 2.41 -14.40
CA ALA A 178 12.30 2.78 -13.55
C ALA A 178 10.99 2.88 -14.36
N LEU A 179 11.01 3.50 -15.54
CA LEU A 179 9.87 3.58 -16.47
C LEU A 179 9.43 2.20 -16.97
N THR A 180 10.39 1.34 -17.28
CA THR A 180 10.09 -0.03 -17.75
C THR A 180 9.45 -0.85 -16.64
N GLN A 181 9.98 -0.77 -15.41
CA GLN A 181 9.46 -1.52 -14.27
C GLN A 181 8.08 -1.04 -13.84
N VAL A 182 7.87 0.28 -13.75
CA VAL A 182 6.56 0.82 -13.34
C VAL A 182 5.46 0.47 -14.36
N ALA A 183 5.79 0.41 -15.65
CA ALA A 183 4.83 0.06 -16.70
C ALA A 183 4.39 -1.42 -16.68
N VAL A 184 5.07 -2.28 -15.93
CA VAL A 184 4.68 -3.71 -15.73
C VAL A 184 3.78 -3.87 -14.49
N ILE A 185 3.72 -2.87 -13.61
CA ILE A 185 2.82 -2.89 -12.46
C ILE A 185 1.39 -2.72 -12.96
N ALA A 186 0.52 -3.68 -12.62
CA ALA A 186 -0.90 -3.61 -12.92
C ALA A 186 -1.51 -2.36 -12.29
N GLY A 187 -2.31 -1.64 -13.06
CA GLY A 187 -2.93 -0.39 -12.65
C GLY A 187 -4.08 0.00 -13.57
N GLU A 188 -4.52 1.24 -13.42
CA GLU A 188 -5.66 1.77 -14.16
C GLU A 188 -5.23 2.48 -15.43
N HIS A 189 -6.05 2.39 -16.48
CA HIS A 189 -5.81 3.05 -17.77
C HIS A 189 -6.99 3.96 -18.09
N SER A 190 -6.78 5.26 -18.26
CA SER A 190 -7.86 6.24 -18.45
C SER A 190 -8.81 5.86 -19.59
N VAL A 191 -8.25 5.35 -20.69
CA VAL A 191 -8.99 4.92 -21.89
C VAL A 191 -9.91 3.72 -21.67
N SER A 192 -9.69 2.93 -20.61
CA SER A 192 -10.52 1.77 -20.26
C SER A 192 -11.79 2.15 -19.49
N TRP A 193 -11.91 3.41 -19.08
CA TRP A 193 -13.02 3.90 -18.26
C TRP A 193 -13.93 4.81 -19.09
N ALA A 194 -15.25 4.63 -18.93
CA ALA A 194 -16.24 5.50 -19.56
C ALA A 194 -16.27 6.91 -18.93
N SER A 195 -15.82 7.03 -17.69
CA SER A 195 -15.82 8.28 -16.91
C SER A 195 -14.58 8.40 -16.04
N GLU A 196 -13.91 9.54 -16.12
CA GLU A 196 -12.79 9.87 -15.23
C GLU A 196 -13.21 9.82 -13.75
N ALA A 197 -14.44 10.25 -13.44
CA ALA A 197 -14.96 10.25 -12.08
C ALA A 197 -15.10 8.83 -11.51
N GLU A 198 -15.50 7.85 -12.33
CA GLU A 198 -15.60 6.44 -11.93
C GLU A 198 -14.22 5.86 -11.66
N MET A 199 -13.25 6.11 -12.55
CA MET A 199 -11.86 5.71 -12.35
C MET A 199 -11.28 6.30 -11.06
N ILE A 200 -11.45 7.62 -10.84
CA ILE A 200 -10.99 8.28 -9.62
C ILE A 200 -11.60 7.63 -8.37
N SER A 201 -12.92 7.37 -8.40
CA SER A 201 -13.62 6.74 -7.28
C SER A 201 -13.07 5.34 -7.00
N LYS A 202 -12.83 4.54 -8.05
CA LYS A 202 -12.21 3.20 -7.94
C LYS A 202 -10.83 3.27 -7.32
N VAL A 203 -9.95 4.15 -7.83
CA VAL A 203 -8.58 4.30 -7.31
C VAL A 203 -8.59 4.73 -5.84
N ILE A 204 -9.47 5.65 -5.44
CA ILE A 204 -9.59 6.08 -4.02
C ILE A 204 -10.00 4.89 -3.13
N ILE A 205 -10.93 4.05 -3.60
CA ILE A 205 -11.35 2.85 -2.88
C ILE A 205 -10.19 1.87 -2.75
N ASP A 206 -9.42 1.65 -3.81
CA ASP A 206 -8.26 0.74 -3.78
C ASP A 206 -7.17 1.25 -2.83
N VAL A 207 -6.87 2.55 -2.88
CA VAL A 207 -5.95 3.18 -1.93
C VAL A 207 -6.44 2.95 -0.50
N ALA A 208 -7.72 3.19 -0.21
CA ALA A 208 -8.28 2.99 1.13
C ALA A 208 -8.18 1.53 1.59
N ASN A 209 -8.38 0.57 0.69
CA ASN A 209 -8.30 -0.86 0.99
C ASN A 209 -6.88 -1.37 1.23
N GLU A 210 -5.88 -0.72 0.63
CA GLU A 210 -4.47 -1.05 0.83
C GLU A 210 -3.88 -0.42 2.10
N LEU A 211 -4.53 0.63 2.65
CA LEU A 211 -4.13 1.20 3.93
C LEU A 211 -4.56 0.30 5.09
N PRO A 212 -3.73 0.15 6.13
CA PRO A 212 -4.12 -0.59 7.32
C PRO A 212 -5.32 0.10 7.98
N SER A 213 -6.40 -0.65 8.14
CA SER A 213 -7.62 -0.19 8.79
C SER A 213 -7.37 0.21 10.25
N THR A 214 -7.60 1.48 10.58
CA THR A 214 -7.59 1.99 11.96
C THR A 214 -8.90 1.75 12.70
N ASP A 215 -9.93 1.20 12.03
CA ASP A 215 -11.24 0.89 12.62
C ASP A 215 -11.16 0.02 13.89
N PHE A 216 -10.07 -0.73 14.06
CA PHE A 216 -9.88 -1.66 15.17
C PHE A 216 -9.07 -1.10 16.33
N ASP A 217 -8.40 0.04 16.16
CA ASP A 217 -7.56 0.63 17.22
C ASP A 217 -8.38 1.03 18.46
N ARG A 218 -9.69 1.22 18.29
CA ARG A 218 -10.63 1.56 19.37
C ARG A 218 -11.34 0.34 19.97
N LEU A 219 -11.10 -0.87 19.42
CA LEU A 219 -11.79 -2.09 19.82
C LEU A 219 -10.93 -2.87 20.82
N VAL A 220 -11.32 -2.83 22.09
CA VAL A 220 -10.58 -3.49 23.18
C VAL A 220 -10.65 -5.01 23.05
N GLY A 221 -9.49 -5.67 23.07
CA GLY A 221 -9.37 -7.13 23.16
C GLY A 221 -9.47 -7.86 21.82
N ILE A 222 -9.54 -7.14 20.70
CA ILE A 222 -9.59 -7.75 19.37
C ILE A 222 -8.26 -8.42 18.99
N GLU A 223 -7.15 -7.90 19.51
CA GLU A 223 -5.80 -8.44 19.28
C GLU A 223 -5.71 -9.89 19.77
N ALA A 224 -6.24 -10.18 20.96
CA ALA A 224 -6.24 -11.53 21.52
C ALA A 224 -7.03 -12.51 20.64
N HIS A 225 -8.18 -12.07 20.10
CA HIS A 225 -8.98 -12.88 19.19
C HIS A 225 -8.27 -13.11 17.84
N VAL A 226 -7.66 -12.07 17.28
CA VAL A 226 -6.94 -12.15 16.01
C VAL A 226 -5.69 -13.03 16.13
N GLU A 227 -4.90 -12.90 17.20
CA GLU A 227 -3.73 -13.75 17.43
C GLU A 227 -4.10 -15.21 17.63
N ASN A 228 -5.17 -15.48 18.39
CA ASN A 228 -5.68 -16.84 18.53
C ASN A 228 -6.07 -17.42 17.16
N MET A 229 -6.76 -16.63 16.31
CA MET A 229 -7.12 -17.06 14.96
C MET A 229 -5.91 -17.27 14.04
N LYS A 230 -4.89 -16.41 14.09
CA LYS A 230 -3.65 -16.59 13.33
C LYS A 230 -2.95 -17.89 13.69
N SER A 231 -2.89 -18.23 14.97
CA SER A 231 -2.30 -19.49 15.43
C SER A 231 -3.07 -20.72 14.90
N MET A 232 -4.40 -20.63 14.82
CA MET A 232 -5.25 -21.68 14.25
C MET A 232 -5.08 -21.83 12.73
N ILE A 233 -4.99 -20.71 12.01
CA ILE A 233 -4.78 -20.72 10.56
C ILE A 233 -3.39 -21.26 10.24
N CYS A 234 -2.38 -20.90 11.05
CA CYS A 234 -0.98 -21.28 10.87
C CYS A 234 -0.51 -21.01 9.42
N LEU A 235 -0.24 -19.72 9.14
CA LEU A 235 0.09 -19.20 7.80
C LEU A 235 1.38 -19.77 7.18
N ALA A 236 2.18 -20.51 7.94
CA ALA A 236 3.42 -21.13 7.47
C ALA A 236 3.22 -22.53 6.84
N SER A 237 1.97 -22.99 6.76
CA SER A 237 1.60 -24.30 6.22
C SER A 237 0.97 -24.14 4.84
N ASP A 238 1.40 -24.95 3.87
CA ASP A 238 0.86 -24.98 2.50
C ASP A 238 -0.50 -25.71 2.39
N GLU A 239 -1.11 -26.09 3.51
CA GLU A 239 -2.40 -26.77 3.54
C GLU A 239 -3.57 -25.80 3.36
N VAL A 240 -4.56 -26.21 2.57
CA VAL A 240 -5.84 -25.49 2.45
C VAL A 240 -6.67 -25.72 3.72
N LYS A 241 -6.93 -24.66 4.47
CA LYS A 241 -7.69 -24.70 5.73
C LYS A 241 -8.96 -23.84 5.64
N ILE A 242 -10.02 -24.32 6.27
CA ILE A 242 -11.27 -23.58 6.44
C ILE A 242 -11.46 -23.34 7.93
N VAL A 243 -11.57 -22.06 8.32
CA VAL A 243 -11.78 -21.63 9.71
C VAL A 243 -13.10 -20.87 9.79
N GLY A 244 -13.98 -21.28 10.70
CA GLY A 244 -15.29 -20.65 10.91
C GLY A 244 -15.36 -19.93 12.25
N ILE A 245 -15.98 -18.74 12.27
CA ILE A 245 -16.29 -17.99 13.50
C ILE A 245 -17.78 -18.14 13.80
N TRP A 246 -18.14 -18.69 14.96
CA TRP A 246 -19.53 -18.83 15.39
C TRP A 246 -19.84 -18.04 16.67
N GLY A 247 -21.12 -17.95 17.04
CA GLY A 247 -21.55 -17.33 18.30
C GLY A 247 -22.81 -16.49 18.16
N HIS A 248 -23.31 -15.98 19.29
CA HIS A 248 -24.53 -15.18 19.38
C HIS A 248 -24.46 -13.91 18.50
N ALA A 249 -25.62 -13.37 18.14
CA ALA A 249 -25.71 -12.08 17.45
C ALA A 249 -25.09 -10.96 18.32
N GLY A 250 -24.45 -9.98 17.69
CA GLY A 250 -23.85 -8.84 18.39
C GLY A 250 -22.48 -9.09 19.07
N ILE A 251 -22.00 -10.33 19.15
CA ILE A 251 -20.72 -10.65 19.83
C ILE A 251 -19.45 -10.20 19.07
N GLY A 252 -19.59 -9.56 17.90
CA GLY A 252 -18.45 -9.05 17.13
C GLY A 252 -17.79 -10.03 16.16
N LYS A 253 -18.47 -11.11 15.74
CA LYS A 253 -17.92 -12.10 14.78
C LYS A 253 -17.38 -11.47 13.49
N THR A 254 -18.20 -10.63 12.86
CA THR A 254 -17.84 -9.91 11.62
C THR A 254 -16.66 -8.98 11.86
N THR A 255 -16.63 -8.32 13.02
CA THR A 255 -15.55 -7.43 13.45
C THR A 255 -14.22 -8.18 13.55
N ILE A 256 -14.20 -9.34 14.22
CA ILE A 256 -12.99 -10.18 14.33
C ILE A 256 -12.56 -10.70 12.95
N ALA A 257 -13.50 -11.15 12.11
CA ALA A 257 -13.20 -11.60 10.75
C ALA A 257 -12.54 -10.49 9.91
N ARG A 258 -13.07 -9.26 9.99
CA ARG A 258 -12.54 -8.10 9.28
C ARG A 258 -11.15 -7.71 9.80
N ALA A 259 -10.97 -7.68 11.12
CA ALA A 259 -9.68 -7.37 11.75
C ALA A 259 -8.61 -8.39 11.33
N LEU A 260 -8.94 -9.68 11.34
CA LEU A 260 -8.03 -10.73 10.86
C LEU A 260 -7.70 -10.53 9.38
N TYR A 261 -8.71 -10.35 8.52
CA TYR A 261 -8.52 -10.18 7.07
C TYR A 261 -7.55 -9.03 6.77
N ASN A 262 -7.72 -7.90 7.44
CA ASN A 262 -6.85 -6.74 7.26
C ASN A 262 -5.39 -6.98 7.66
N GLN A 263 -5.13 -7.92 8.57
CA GLN A 263 -3.76 -8.24 9.01
C GLN A 263 -3.07 -9.30 8.17
N ILE A 264 -3.81 -10.22 7.54
CA ILE A 264 -3.20 -11.39 6.86
C ILE A 264 -3.40 -11.40 5.35
N SER A 265 -4.33 -10.62 4.80
CA SER A 265 -4.69 -10.68 3.38
C SER A 265 -3.55 -10.30 2.43
N SER A 266 -2.62 -9.45 2.86
CA SER A 266 -1.42 -9.08 2.08
C SER A 266 -0.47 -10.26 1.83
N ASN A 267 -0.59 -11.35 2.59
CA ASN A 267 0.21 -12.56 2.37
C ASN A 267 -0.35 -13.45 1.25
N PHE A 268 -1.50 -13.11 0.67
CA PHE A 268 -2.18 -13.90 -0.34
C PHE A 268 -2.27 -13.16 -1.68
N GLN A 269 -2.07 -13.88 -2.78
CA GLN A 269 -2.14 -13.31 -4.14
C GLN A 269 -3.57 -12.94 -4.55
N LEU A 270 -4.57 -13.69 -4.07
CA LEU A 270 -5.99 -13.45 -4.30
C LEU A 270 -6.71 -13.39 -2.95
N LYS A 271 -7.50 -12.33 -2.75
CA LYS A 271 -8.18 -12.02 -1.49
C LYS A 271 -9.61 -11.53 -1.77
N PHE A 272 -10.59 -12.10 -1.07
CA PHE A 272 -12.00 -11.73 -1.16
C PHE A 272 -12.57 -11.57 0.25
N TYR A 273 -13.34 -10.50 0.48
CA TYR A 273 -14.09 -10.28 1.72
C TYR A 273 -15.46 -9.73 1.34
N ASN A 274 -16.51 -10.52 1.57
CA ASN A 274 -17.91 -10.17 1.28
C ASN A 274 -18.63 -9.73 2.55
#